data_AF-A0A3S4Z1A6-F1
#
_entry.id   AF-A0A3S4Z1A6-F1
#
_cell.length_a   1.000
_cell.length_b   1.000
_cell.length_c   1.000
_cell.angle_alpha   90.00
_cell.angle_beta   90.00
_cell.angle_gamma   90.00
#
_symmetry.space_group_name_H-M   'P 1'
#
loop_
_entity.id
_entity.type
_entity.pdbx_description
1 polymer ?
#
loop_
_entity_poly.entity_id
_entity_poly.type
_entity_poly.pdbx_seq_one_letter_code
_entity_poly.pdbx_strand_id
1 'polypeptide(L)' 'MGDYHLAHTVGFAFTGERTDDAGMLRLLAPYAGHRQRVVRLIQEAGIRKPRYGARISIPDYRDF' A
#
# COMPACT_ATOMS: atom_id res chain seq x y z
N MET A 1 2.57 6.69 -17.63
CA MET A 1 3.32 6.16 -16.47
C MET A 1 2.38 6.22 -15.27
N GLY A 2 1.53 5.20 -15.11
CA GLY A 2 0.54 5.15 -14.04
C GLY A 2 1.22 4.77 -12.73
N ASP A 3 0.80 5.41 -11.64
CA ASP A 3 1.27 5.11 -10.29
C ASP A 3 0.70 3.77 -9.83
N TYR A 4 1.23 2.68 -10.38
CA TYR A 4 0.82 1.31 -10.08
C TYR A 4 1.02 0.98 -8.58
N HIS A 5 1.81 1.78 -7.86
CA HIS A 5 1.97 1.71 -6.40
C HIS A 5 0.82 2.39 -5.66
N LEU A 6 0.23 3.45 -6.23
CA LEU A 6 -0.94 4.10 -5.67
C LEU A 6 -2.14 3.16 -5.61
N ALA A 7 -2.47 2.48 -6.71
CA ALA A 7 -3.59 1.52 -6.73
C ALA A 7 -3.42 0.45 -5.65
N HIS A 8 -2.23 -0.15 -5.55
CA HIS A 8 -1.94 -1.13 -4.50
C HIS A 8 -2.05 -0.55 -3.08
N THR A 9 -1.60 0.67 -2.86
CA THR A 9 -1.67 1.33 -1.54
C THR A 9 -3.12 1.64 -1.17
N VAL A 10 -3.90 2.17 -2.11
CA VAL A 10 -5.32 2.48 -1.90
C VAL A 10 -6.13 1.20 -1.68
N GLY A 11 -5.92 0.16 -2.51
CA GLY A 11 -6.52 -1.15 -2.29
C GLY A 11 -6.21 -1.69 -0.90
N PHE A 12 -4.93 -1.70 -0.53
CA PHE A 12 -4.51 -2.23 0.77
C PHE A 12 -5.14 -1.44 1.94
N ALA A 13 -5.26 -0.12 1.82
CA ALA A 13 -5.86 0.72 2.85
C ALA A 13 -7.37 0.48 3.03
N PHE A 14 -8.11 0.18 1.95
CA PHE A 14 -9.56 -0.03 2.02
C PHE A 14 -9.96 -1.49 2.25
N THR A 15 -9.21 -2.45 1.69
CA THR A 15 -9.60 -3.86 1.66
C THR A 15 -8.58 -4.79 2.30
N GLY A 16 -7.37 -4.31 2.62
CA GLY A 16 -6.27 -5.16 3.07
C GLY A 16 -5.61 -5.96 1.94
N GLU A 17 -6.05 -5.81 0.69
CA GLU A 17 -5.55 -6.55 -0.48
C GLU A 17 -5.07 -5.61 -1.58
N ARG A 18 -4.30 -6.14 -2.54
CA ARG A 18 -3.84 -5.34 -3.69
C ARG A 18 -5.01 -5.13 -4.66
N THR A 19 -5.06 -3.94 -5.27
CA THR A 19 -6.01 -3.65 -6.36
C THR A 19 -5.31 -2.96 -7.53
N ASP A 20 -5.94 -3.02 -8.69
CA ASP A 20 -5.51 -2.38 -9.94
C ASP A 20 -6.15 -0.98 -10.10
N ASP A 21 -5.83 -0.26 -11.17
CA ASP A 21 -6.35 1.10 -11.39
C ASP A 21 -7.88 1.14 -11.47
N ALA A 22 -8.49 0.14 -12.11
CA ALA A 22 -9.95 0.02 -12.21
C ALA A 22 -10.60 -0.26 -10.85
N GLY A 23 -9.99 -1.12 -10.02
CA GLY A 23 -10.40 -1.37 -8.65
C GLY A 23 -10.22 -0.15 -7.76
N MET A 24 -9.10 0.57 -7.89
CA MET A 24 -8.86 1.84 -7.21
C MET A 24 -9.96 2.87 -7.53
N LEU A 25 -10.33 3.01 -8.81
CA LEU A 25 -11.40 3.94 -9.20
C LEU A 25 -12.75 3.56 -8.60
N ARG A 26 -13.06 2.26 -8.50
CA ARG A 26 -14.28 1.77 -7.82
C ARG A 26 -14.26 2.10 -6.33
N LEU A 27 -13.13 1.87 -5.65
CA LEU A 27 -12.98 2.20 -4.23
C LEU A 27 -13.09 3.70 -3.96
N LEU A 28 -12.60 4.54 -4.88
CA LEU A 28 -12.64 6.00 -4.76
C LEU A 28 -13.93 6.63 -5.33
N ALA A 29 -14.83 5.85 -5.91
CA ALA A 29 -16.06 6.37 -6.51
C ALA A 29 -16.96 7.11 -5.49
N PRO A 30 -17.15 6.63 -4.25
CA PRO A 30 -17.95 7.34 -3.24
C PRO A 30 -17.37 8.71 -2.84
N TYR A 31 -16.07 8.93 -3.05
CA TYR A 31 -15.37 10.17 -2.72
C TYR A 31 -15.12 11.04 -3.97
N ALA A 32 -16.03 10.97 -4.95
CA ALA A 32 -15.95 11.84 -6.13
C ALA A 32 -15.80 13.32 -5.72
N GLY A 33 -14.87 14.03 -6.37
CA GLY A 33 -14.46 15.40 -6.00
C GLY A 33 -13.39 15.49 -4.90
N HIS A 34 -13.24 14.46 -4.06
CA HIS A 34 -12.28 14.42 -2.95
C HIS A 34 -11.22 13.32 -3.07
N ARG A 35 -11.15 12.62 -4.22
CA ARG A 35 -10.26 11.47 -4.44
C ARG A 35 -8.80 11.75 -4.08
N GLN A 36 -8.27 12.89 -4.51
CA GLN A 36 -6.89 13.30 -4.20
C GLN A 36 -6.68 13.55 -2.70
N ARG A 37 -7.70 14.03 -1.98
CA ARG A 37 -7.63 14.24 -0.54
C ARG A 37 -7.58 12.90 0.20
N VAL A 38 -8.40 11.94 -0.21
CA VAL A 38 -8.38 10.57 0.34
C VAL A 38 -7.03 9.90 0.10
N VAL A 39 -6.51 10.00 -1.13
CA VAL A 39 -5.17 9.48 -1.47
C VAL A 39 -4.10 10.08 -0.55
N ARG A 40 -4.08 11.41 -0.37
CA ARG A 40 -3.11 12.06 0.53
C ARG A 40 -3.27 11.61 1.97
N LEU A 41 -4.49 11.51 2.48
CA LEU A 41 -4.73 11.03 3.85
C LEU A 41 -4.22 9.61 4.05
N ILE A 42 -4.40 8.72 3.08
CA ILE A 42 -3.87 7.35 3.13
C ILE A 42 -2.33 7.37 3.15
N GLN A 43 -1.69 8.22 2.34
CA GLN A 43 -0.23 8.37 2.31
C GLN A 43 0.32 8.94 3.63
N GLU A 44 -0.30 9.99 4.17
CA GLU A 44 0.07 10.63 5.44
C GLU A 44 -0.15 9.71 6.65
N ALA A 45 -1.22 8.90 6.62
CA ALA A 45 -1.46 7.87 7.63
C ALA A 45 -0.39 6.77 7.62
N GLY A 46 0.48 6.73 6.60
CA GLY A 46 1.54 5.76 6.48
C GLY A 46 1.03 4.33 6.35
N ILE A 47 -0.21 4.14 5.88
CA ILE A 47 -0.82 2.83 5.69
C ILE A 47 -0.13 2.17 4.50
N ARG A 48 0.62 1.10 4.78
CA ARG A 48 1.37 0.34 3.77
C ARG A 48 1.21 -1.14 4.06
N LYS A 49 1.23 -1.94 2.99
CA LYS A 49 1.27 -3.40 3.09
C LYS A 49 2.39 -3.83 4.06
N PRO A 50 2.14 -4.78 4.97
CA PRO A 50 3.18 -5.44 5.77
C PRO A 50 4.30 -5.91 4.85
N ARG A 51 5.53 -5.47 5.14
CA ARG A 51 6.71 -5.98 4.47
C ARG A 51 6.98 -7.38 5.02
N TYR A 52 6.51 -8.39 4.31
CA TYR A 52 6.99 -9.77 4.46
C TYR A 52 8.40 -9.84 3.85
N GLY A 53 9.39 -9.26 4.54
CA GLY A 53 10.80 -9.52 4.26
C GLY A 53 11.21 -10.78 5.02
N ALA A 54 12.02 -11.64 4.39
CA ALA A 54 12.69 -12.71 5.12
C ALA A 54 13.46 -12.07 6.28
N ARG A 55 13.07 -12.36 7.54
CA ARG A 55 13.90 -12.05 8.70
C ARG A 55 15.08 -13.01 8.59
N ILE A 56 16.11 -12.62 7.84
CA ILE A 56 17.38 -13.34 7.83
C ILE A 56 17.89 -13.25 9.26
N SER A 57 17.83 -14.36 9.99
CA SER A 57 18.56 -14.55 11.23
C SER A 57 20.03 -14.35 10.90
N ILE A 58 20.68 -13.37 11.53
CA ILE A 58 22.12 -13.14 11.38
C ILE A 58 22.83 -14.43 11.82
N PRO A 59 23.60 -15.10 10.94
CA PRO A 59 24.42 -16.24 11.38
C PRO A 59 25.47 -15.75 12.37
N ASP A 60 25.53 -16.37 13.55
CA ASP A 60 26.59 -16.10 14.53
C ASP A 60 27.89 -16.78 14.06
N TYR A 61 28.99 -16.03 14.04
CA TYR A 61 30.31 -16.46 13.56
C TYR A 61 31.34 -16.51 14.71
N ARG A 62 30.92 -16.51 15.97
CA ARG A 62 31.82 -16.44 17.14
C ARG A 62 32.52 -17.75 17.53
N ASP A 63 32.84 -18.61 16.56
CA ASP A 63 33.62 -19.84 16.79
C ASP A 63 34.66 -20.07 15.67
N PHE A 64 35.71 -19.24 15.62
CA PHE A 64 36.93 -19.48 14.82
C PHE A 64 38.17 -19.34 15.68
#